data_AF-A0A180EMZ4-F1
#
_entry.id   AF-A0A180EMZ4-F1
#
_cell.length_a   1.000
_cell.length_b   1.000
_cell.length_c   1.000
_cell.angle_alpha   90.00
_cell.angle_beta   90.00
_cell.angle_gamma   90.00
#
_symmetry.space_group_name_H-M   'P 1'
#
loop_
_entity.id
_entity.type
_entity.pdbx_description
1 polymer ?
#
loop_
_entity_poly.entity_id
_entity_poly.type
_entity_poly.pdbx_seq_one_letter_code
_entity_poly.pdbx_strand_id
1 'polypeptide(L)'
;MFSMVPAIWRLLRFPNLIMVAITQYLILFQVIHPALLEAGVKPVITPLKFLEFAAITVAITASGYVINDIQDIEIDEINRPGANPVPFLNTDRAYWIYGSLLLGGYLISHLMAFRLGERDALWMYPLFVGSLAMYSVYLKRKPLMGNLIVAIYCGAVVGLVVALERTSLRMLASIDYRSFLHVQAVYLFFLIIAIVATMYREIIKDLQDIEGDRVGMRQTAPIIWGIPAAKYIAMGMGGLMIINLVYPLLTAWPGFYNPAVMSYIAFLVIILLGIMYQTFKAEDSKDYKLISRAIKAFLLGGLALIFLIKVAP
;
A
#
# COMPACT_ATOMS: atom_id res chain seq x y z
N MET A 1 -8.91 19.70 24.42
CA MET A 1 -9.51 19.08 23.22
C MET A 1 -8.74 19.39 21.93
N PHE A 2 -8.40 20.65 21.64
CA PHE A 2 -7.64 21.03 20.43
C PHE A 2 -6.22 20.42 20.33
N SER A 3 -5.57 20.09 21.44
CA SER A 3 -4.26 19.41 21.46
C SER A 3 -4.32 17.90 21.11
N MET A 4 -5.51 17.29 21.09
CA MET A 4 -5.67 15.85 20.85
C MET A 4 -5.83 15.51 19.37
N VAL A 5 -6.39 16.42 18.57
CA VAL A 5 -6.62 16.18 17.13
C VAL A 5 -5.31 15.87 16.39
N PRO A 6 -4.21 16.63 16.58
CA PRO A 6 -2.93 16.32 15.93
C PRO A 6 -2.37 14.95 16.34
N ALA A 7 -2.57 14.56 17.61
CA ALA A 7 -2.12 13.26 18.11
C ALA A 7 -2.92 12.10 17.48
N ILE A 8 -4.25 12.27 17.33
CA ILE A 8 -5.09 11.29 16.62
C ILE A 8 -4.70 11.20 15.14
N TRP A 9 -4.43 12.32 14.47
CA TRP A 9 -3.98 12.29 13.07
C TRP A 9 -2.65 11.57 12.88
N ARG A 10 -1.74 11.73 13.84
CA ARG A 10 -0.48 10.98 13.88
C ARG A 10 -0.71 9.49 14.12
N LEU A 11 -1.55 9.14 15.09
CA LEU A 11 -1.92 7.75 15.42
C LEU A 11 -2.53 7.02 14.23
N LEU A 12 -3.45 7.68 13.52
CA LEU A 12 -4.10 7.13 12.33
C LEU A 12 -3.21 7.21 11.07
N ARG A 13 -2.05 7.85 11.15
CA ARG A 13 -1.16 8.15 10.02
C ARG A 13 -1.95 8.72 8.84
N PHE A 14 -2.77 9.74 9.12
CA PHE A 14 -3.80 10.27 8.21
C PHE A 14 -3.35 10.50 6.75
N PRO A 15 -2.14 11.03 6.46
CA PRO A 15 -1.68 11.16 5.08
C PRO A 15 -1.59 9.83 4.32
N ASN A 16 -1.26 8.72 4.99
CA ASN A 16 -1.22 7.41 4.35
C ASN A 16 -2.63 6.89 4.04
N LEU A 17 -3.61 7.17 4.91
CA LEU A 17 -5.01 6.78 4.67
C LEU A 17 -5.60 7.51 3.47
N ILE A 18 -5.26 8.79 3.29
CA ILE A 18 -5.60 9.53 2.07
C ILE A 18 -5.00 8.83 0.85
N MET A 19 -3.75 8.40 0.91
CA MET A 19 -3.12 7.70 -0.22
C MET A 19 -3.81 6.38 -0.56
N VAL A 20 -4.28 5.63 0.44
CA VAL A 20 -5.08 4.42 0.22
C VAL A 20 -6.33 4.75 -0.58
N ALA A 21 -7.12 5.73 -0.14
CA ALA A 21 -8.35 6.14 -0.81
C ALA A 21 -8.09 6.70 -2.22
N ILE A 22 -7.06 7.54 -2.39
CA ILE A 22 -6.66 8.08 -3.71
C ILE A 22 -6.25 6.95 -4.66
N THR A 23 -5.48 5.97 -4.18
CA THR A 23 -5.05 4.84 -5.01
C THR A 23 -6.26 4.03 -5.49
N GLN A 24 -7.21 3.72 -4.60
CA GLN A 24 -8.45 3.03 -4.98
C GLN A 24 -9.28 3.85 -5.96
N TYR A 25 -9.39 5.16 -5.72
CA TYR A 25 -10.12 6.07 -6.59
C TYR A 25 -9.52 6.08 -8.00
N LEU A 26 -8.20 6.27 -8.11
CA LEU A 26 -7.53 6.38 -9.41
C LEU A 26 -7.65 5.07 -10.20
N ILE A 27 -7.40 3.93 -9.58
CA ILE A 27 -7.54 2.63 -10.25
C ILE A 27 -9.00 2.39 -10.70
N LEU A 28 -9.98 2.71 -9.85
CA LEU A 28 -11.38 2.50 -10.20
C LEU A 28 -11.85 3.43 -11.31
N PHE A 29 -11.70 4.74 -11.13
CA PHE A 29 -12.34 5.75 -11.96
C PHE A 29 -11.49 6.21 -13.15
N GLN A 30 -10.17 6.01 -13.13
CA GLN A 30 -9.29 6.37 -14.26
C GLN A 30 -8.90 5.18 -15.12
N VAL A 31 -8.99 3.95 -14.60
CA VAL A 31 -8.60 2.73 -15.34
C VAL A 31 -9.81 1.86 -15.63
N ILE A 32 -10.51 1.37 -14.59
CA ILE A 32 -11.55 0.35 -14.77
C ILE A 32 -12.82 0.94 -15.39
N HIS A 33 -13.40 1.97 -14.79
CA HIS A 33 -14.68 2.54 -15.24
C HIS A 33 -14.65 3.08 -16.68
N PRO A 34 -13.62 3.81 -17.13
CA PRO A 34 -13.57 4.27 -18.52
C PRO A 34 -13.64 3.12 -19.53
N ALA A 35 -12.85 2.06 -19.31
CA ALA A 35 -12.85 0.88 -20.18
C ALA A 35 -14.18 0.12 -20.16
N LEU A 36 -14.83 0.02 -18.99
CA LEU A 36 -16.15 -0.59 -18.87
C LEU A 36 -17.20 0.20 -19.65
N LEU A 37 -17.26 1.53 -19.44
CA LEU A 37 -18.26 2.39 -20.04
C LEU A 37 -18.12 2.47 -21.57
N GLU A 38 -16.88 2.51 -22.07
CA GLU A 38 -16.60 2.50 -23.51
C GLU A 38 -17.09 1.20 -24.18
N ALA A 39 -16.90 0.05 -23.52
CA ALA A 39 -17.41 -1.24 -23.98
C ALA A 39 -18.92 -1.43 -23.74
N GLY A 40 -19.64 -0.40 -23.25
CA GLY A 40 -21.06 -0.48 -22.93
C GLY A 40 -21.39 -1.35 -21.69
N VAL A 41 -20.38 -1.68 -20.88
CA VAL A 41 -20.53 -2.48 -19.67
C VAL A 41 -20.79 -1.56 -18.47
N LYS A 42 -21.87 -1.83 -17.73
CA LYS A 42 -22.21 -1.06 -16.53
C LYS A 42 -21.27 -1.41 -15.37
N PRO A 43 -20.63 -0.44 -14.71
CA PRO A 43 -19.86 -0.70 -13.49
C PRO A 43 -20.73 -1.14 -12.31
N VAL A 44 -20.21 -2.03 -11.46
CA VAL A 44 -20.89 -2.48 -10.24
C VAL A 44 -20.80 -1.43 -9.14
N ILE A 45 -19.64 -0.79 -9.01
CA ILE A 45 -19.32 0.17 -7.98
C ILE A 45 -19.72 1.57 -8.45
N THR A 46 -20.74 2.14 -7.81
CA THR A 46 -21.11 3.55 -7.99
C THR A 46 -20.25 4.44 -7.10
N PRO A 47 -20.21 5.76 -7.32
CA PRO A 47 -19.47 6.68 -6.44
C PRO A 47 -19.83 6.56 -4.96
N LEU A 48 -21.11 6.34 -4.63
CA LEU A 48 -21.55 6.14 -3.24
C LEU A 48 -20.99 4.83 -2.65
N LYS A 49 -21.05 3.73 -3.42
CA LYS A 49 -20.49 2.43 -2.99
C LYS A 49 -18.97 2.47 -2.86
N PHE A 50 -18.31 3.28 -3.69
CA PHE A 50 -16.88 3.52 -3.56
C PHE A 50 -16.54 4.17 -2.22
N LEU A 51 -17.33 5.14 -1.74
CA LEU A 51 -17.11 5.75 -0.43
C LEU A 51 -17.24 4.75 0.71
N GLU A 52 -18.24 3.87 0.67
CA GLU A 52 -18.40 2.77 1.65
C GLU A 52 -17.18 1.84 1.63
N PHE A 53 -16.76 1.44 0.43
CA PHE A 53 -15.62 0.55 0.24
C PHE A 53 -14.28 1.17 0.70
N ALA A 54 -14.05 2.42 0.33
CA ALA A 54 -12.87 3.17 0.78
C ALA A 54 -12.87 3.34 2.30
N ALA A 55 -14.03 3.61 2.91
CA ALA A 55 -14.16 3.71 4.36
C ALA A 55 -13.81 2.39 5.08
N ILE A 56 -14.24 1.24 4.54
CA ILE A 56 -13.88 -0.09 5.07
C ILE A 56 -12.36 -0.29 5.01
N THR A 57 -11.75 -0.03 3.85
CA THR A 57 -10.30 -0.21 3.64
C THR A 57 -9.49 0.72 4.56
N VAL A 58 -9.92 1.97 4.69
CA VAL A 58 -9.31 2.97 5.58
C VAL A 58 -9.46 2.54 7.05
N ALA A 59 -10.62 2.02 7.47
CA ALA A 59 -10.84 1.56 8.84
C ALA A 59 -9.92 0.39 9.21
N ILE A 60 -9.78 -0.61 8.32
CA ILE A 60 -8.87 -1.74 8.52
C ILE A 60 -7.43 -1.24 8.60
N THR A 61 -6.99 -0.41 7.65
CA THR A 61 -5.63 0.13 7.61
C THR A 61 -5.31 0.95 8.87
N ALA A 62 -6.24 1.82 9.27
CA ALA A 62 -6.12 2.64 10.48
C ALA A 62 -6.05 1.77 11.73
N SER A 63 -6.88 0.73 11.87
CA SER A 63 -6.81 -0.20 13.00
C SER A 63 -5.44 -0.88 13.10
N GLY A 64 -4.85 -1.23 11.94
CA GLY A 64 -3.49 -1.78 11.86
C GLY A 64 -2.43 -0.80 12.34
N TYR A 65 -2.58 0.48 12.05
CA TYR A 65 -1.66 1.51 12.55
C TYR A 65 -1.80 1.68 14.06
N VAL A 66 -3.02 1.75 14.57
CA VAL A 66 -3.27 1.93 16.01
C VAL A 66 -2.72 0.76 16.82
N ILE A 67 -3.02 -0.49 16.45
CA ILE A 67 -2.52 -1.65 17.21
C ILE A 67 -1.00 -1.77 17.15
N ASN A 68 -0.38 -1.40 16.03
CA ASN A 68 1.07 -1.36 15.93
C ASN A 68 1.68 -0.31 16.87
N ASP A 69 1.14 0.91 16.90
CA ASP A 69 1.66 1.96 17.79
C ASP A 69 1.45 1.60 19.28
N ILE A 70 0.37 0.88 19.62
CA ILE A 70 0.14 0.37 20.99
C ILE A 70 1.19 -0.67 21.39
N GLN A 71 1.54 -1.58 20.48
CA GLN A 71 2.49 -2.68 20.76
C GLN A 71 3.95 -2.21 20.74
N ASP A 72 4.25 -1.13 20.03
CA ASP A 72 5.61 -0.68 19.77
C ASP A 72 6.06 0.49 20.65
N ILE A 73 5.34 0.84 21.71
CA ILE A 73 5.63 2.02 22.55
C ILE A 73 7.11 2.08 22.97
N GLU A 74 7.64 1.00 23.55
CA GLU A 74 9.04 0.95 24.02
C GLU A 74 10.05 0.96 22.86
N ILE A 75 9.75 0.25 21.77
CA ILE A 75 10.62 0.13 20.59
C ILE A 75 10.71 1.48 19.85
N ASP A 76 9.56 2.15 19.70
CA ASP A 76 9.48 3.46 19.07
C ASP A 76 10.18 4.54 19.91
N GLU A 77 10.17 4.44 21.23
CA GLU A 77 10.87 5.41 22.08
C GLU A 77 12.40 5.31 21.90
N ILE A 78 12.93 4.11 21.64
CA ILE A 78 14.35 3.92 21.30
C ILE A 78 14.66 4.47 19.91
N ASN A 79 13.91 4.04 18.90
CA ASN A 79 14.19 4.39 17.50
C ASN A 79 13.88 5.86 17.20
N ARG A 80 12.82 6.41 17.81
CA ARG A 80 12.24 7.72 17.51
C ARG A 80 11.58 8.33 18.77
N PRO A 81 12.37 8.82 19.74
CA PRO A 81 11.86 9.37 21.00
C PRO A 81 10.73 10.39 20.79
N GLY A 82 9.60 10.21 21.50
CA GLY A 82 8.43 11.10 21.42
C GLY A 82 7.65 11.05 20.09
N ALA A 83 7.99 10.13 19.17
CA ALA A 83 7.26 9.98 17.92
C ALA A 83 5.93 9.22 18.07
N ASN A 84 5.86 8.30 19.03
CA ASN A 84 4.65 7.51 19.28
C ASN A 84 3.58 8.37 20.00
N PRO A 85 2.35 8.48 19.46
CA PRO A 85 1.31 9.32 20.04
C PRO A 85 0.56 8.65 21.21
N VAL A 86 0.72 7.34 21.43
CA VAL A 86 -0.03 6.57 22.44
C VAL A 86 0.24 7.07 23.88
N PRO A 87 1.49 7.30 24.31
CA PRO A 87 1.75 7.84 25.66
C PRO A 87 1.05 9.16 25.94
N PHE A 88 0.92 10.03 24.93
CA PHE A 88 0.20 11.30 25.05
C PHE A 88 -1.34 11.13 25.07
N LEU A 89 -1.87 10.18 24.29
CA LEU A 89 -3.31 9.93 24.20
C LEU A 89 -3.86 9.09 25.37
N ASN A 90 -2.98 8.40 26.09
CA ASN A 90 -3.27 7.27 26.98
C ASN A 90 -3.67 6.00 26.21
N THR A 91 -3.14 4.86 26.67
CA THR A 91 -3.31 3.53 26.07
C THR A 91 -4.76 3.08 25.97
N ASP A 92 -5.60 3.36 26.98
CA ASP A 92 -7.02 3.00 26.98
C ASP A 92 -7.76 3.72 25.84
N ARG A 93 -7.44 5.00 25.61
CA ARG A 93 -8.03 5.74 24.50
C ARG A 93 -7.59 5.18 23.15
N ALA A 94 -6.33 4.78 23.02
CA ALA A 94 -5.85 4.14 21.80
C ALA A 94 -6.59 2.82 21.53
N TYR A 95 -6.85 2.00 22.57
CA TYR A 95 -7.68 0.80 22.44
C TYR A 95 -9.14 1.11 22.08
N TRP A 96 -9.75 2.16 22.64
CA TRP A 96 -11.09 2.61 22.24
C TRP A 96 -11.16 3.04 20.78
N ILE A 97 -10.14 3.77 20.29
CA ILE A 97 -10.03 4.14 18.87
C ILE A 97 -9.90 2.88 18.02
N TYR A 98 -9.03 1.94 18.40
CA TYR A 98 -8.85 0.65 17.72
C TYR A 98 -10.18 -0.13 17.63
N GLY A 99 -10.89 -0.32 18.75
CA GLY A 99 -12.17 -1.01 18.79
C GLY A 99 -13.25 -0.32 17.98
N SER A 100 -13.29 1.02 18.00
CA SER A 100 -14.25 1.82 17.22
C SER A 100 -14.01 1.69 15.72
N LEU A 101 -12.76 1.66 15.26
CA LEU A 101 -12.40 1.44 13.86
C LEU A 101 -12.81 0.05 13.38
N LEU A 102 -12.58 -0.97 14.21
CA LEU A 102 -13.01 -2.33 13.90
C LEU A 102 -14.53 -2.46 13.84
N LEU A 103 -15.25 -1.94 14.83
CA LEU A 103 -16.70 -1.98 14.85
C LEU A 103 -17.30 -1.19 13.67
N GLY A 104 -16.81 0.03 13.44
CA GLY A 104 -17.28 0.86 12.32
C GLY A 104 -17.03 0.21 10.97
N GLY A 105 -15.82 -0.32 10.74
CA GLY A 105 -15.48 -1.03 9.51
C GLY A 105 -16.36 -2.28 9.30
N TYR A 106 -16.61 -3.04 10.37
CA TYR A 106 -17.50 -4.21 10.34
C TYR A 106 -18.93 -3.81 9.95
N LEU A 107 -19.51 -2.80 10.59
CA LEU A 107 -20.87 -2.34 10.32
C LEU A 107 -21.04 -1.84 8.88
N ILE A 108 -20.08 -1.07 8.36
CA ILE A 108 -20.11 -0.58 6.97
C ILE A 108 -19.95 -1.76 5.99
N SER A 109 -19.05 -2.70 6.26
CA SER A 109 -18.88 -3.90 5.44
C SER A 109 -20.15 -4.74 5.39
N HIS A 110 -20.83 -4.91 6.53
CA HIS A 110 -22.09 -5.64 6.61
C HIS A 110 -23.19 -4.95 5.79
N LEU A 111 -23.34 -3.62 5.95
CA LEU A 111 -24.29 -2.82 5.19
C LEU A 111 -24.05 -2.92 3.67
N MET A 112 -22.79 -2.81 3.24
CA MET A 112 -22.41 -2.87 1.84
C MET A 112 -22.71 -4.26 1.24
N ALA A 113 -22.37 -5.34 1.93
CA ALA A 113 -22.64 -6.70 1.46
C ALA A 113 -24.15 -6.97 1.30
N PHE A 114 -24.98 -6.50 2.24
CA PHE A 114 -26.44 -6.58 2.12
C PHE A 114 -26.96 -5.81 0.91
N ARG A 115 -26.47 -4.59 0.67
CA ARG A 115 -26.87 -3.76 -0.48
C ARG A 115 -26.42 -4.33 -1.82
N LEU A 116 -25.30 -5.04 -1.86
CA LEU A 116 -24.79 -5.70 -3.05
C LEU A 116 -25.43 -7.08 -3.30
N GLY A 117 -26.10 -7.65 -2.31
CA GLY A 117 -26.56 -9.05 -2.37
C GLY A 117 -25.39 -10.05 -2.36
N GLU A 118 -24.15 -9.59 -2.14
CA GLU A 118 -22.95 -10.42 -2.16
C GLU A 118 -22.60 -10.88 -0.75
N ARG A 119 -23.28 -11.93 -0.28
CA ARG A 119 -23.05 -12.49 1.06
C ARG A 119 -21.61 -12.99 1.25
N ASP A 120 -20.98 -13.46 0.18
CA ASP A 120 -19.60 -13.95 0.22
C ASP A 120 -18.59 -12.82 0.56
N ALA A 121 -18.92 -11.57 0.22
CA ALA A 121 -18.07 -10.41 0.54
C ALA A 121 -17.98 -10.17 2.06
N LEU A 122 -18.91 -10.71 2.86
CA LEU A 122 -18.86 -10.63 4.33
C LEU A 122 -17.64 -11.31 4.93
N TRP A 123 -17.08 -12.32 4.26
CA TRP A 123 -15.90 -13.03 4.74
C TRP A 123 -14.61 -12.24 4.55
N MET A 124 -14.59 -11.24 3.67
CA MET A 124 -13.39 -10.45 3.40
C MET A 124 -12.98 -9.65 4.64
N TYR A 125 -13.92 -9.01 5.33
CA TYR A 125 -13.62 -8.20 6.51
C TYR A 125 -12.92 -8.99 7.64
N PRO A 126 -13.49 -10.08 8.18
CA PRO A 126 -12.83 -10.86 9.22
C PRO A 126 -11.52 -11.51 8.73
N LEU A 127 -11.40 -11.85 7.45
CA LEU A 127 -10.15 -12.38 6.89
C LEU A 127 -9.02 -11.33 6.94
N PHE A 128 -9.28 -10.10 6.51
CA PHE A 128 -8.30 -9.01 6.59
C PHE A 128 -8.00 -8.62 8.04
N VAL A 129 -9.01 -8.42 8.88
CA VAL A 129 -8.76 -8.10 10.30
C VAL A 129 -8.01 -9.22 11.01
N GLY A 130 -8.39 -10.48 10.78
CA GLY A 130 -7.74 -11.65 11.37
C GLY A 130 -6.30 -11.85 10.92
N SER A 131 -6.01 -11.66 9.63
CA SER A 131 -4.63 -11.75 9.13
C SER A 131 -3.75 -10.58 9.62
N LEU A 132 -4.31 -9.39 9.81
CA LEU A 132 -3.61 -8.26 10.43
C LEU A 132 -3.30 -8.51 11.90
N ALA A 133 -4.24 -9.13 12.63
CA ALA A 133 -4.01 -9.56 14.01
C ALA A 133 -2.90 -10.63 14.08
N MET A 134 -2.92 -11.62 13.17
CA MET A 134 -1.85 -12.62 13.05
C MET A 134 -0.49 -11.97 12.73
N TYR A 135 -0.49 -10.94 11.89
CA TYR A 135 0.71 -10.15 11.62
C TYR A 135 1.28 -9.51 12.89
N SER A 136 0.45 -8.80 13.65
CA SER A 136 0.85 -8.09 14.86
C SER A 136 1.39 -9.02 15.95
N VAL A 137 0.84 -10.22 16.09
CA VAL A 137 1.24 -11.16 17.14
C VAL A 137 2.47 -11.99 16.73
N TYR A 138 2.54 -12.45 15.48
CA TYR A 138 3.48 -13.50 15.08
C TYR A 138 4.42 -13.09 13.94
N LEU A 139 3.88 -12.57 12.84
CA LEU A 139 4.65 -12.46 11.58
C LEU A 139 5.61 -11.27 11.60
N LYS A 140 5.32 -10.23 12.38
CA LYS A 140 6.20 -9.07 12.59
C LYS A 140 7.57 -9.44 13.20
N ARG A 141 7.67 -10.60 13.86
CA ARG A 141 8.92 -11.06 14.48
C ARG A 141 9.81 -11.87 13.53
N LYS A 142 9.30 -12.24 12.35
CA LYS A 142 10.01 -13.06 11.36
C LYS A 142 10.68 -12.21 10.27
N PRO A 143 11.86 -12.61 9.79
CA PRO A 143 12.58 -11.87 8.76
C PRO A 143 11.78 -11.86 7.47
N LEU A 144 11.62 -10.68 6.86
CA LEU A 144 10.89 -10.43 5.61
C LEU A 144 9.40 -10.80 5.58
N MET A 145 8.91 -11.69 6.44
CA MET A 145 7.50 -12.12 6.43
C MET A 145 6.58 -11.00 6.89
N GLY A 146 6.98 -10.25 7.93
CA GLY A 146 6.26 -9.04 8.33
C GLY A 146 6.20 -8.02 7.18
N ASN A 147 7.35 -7.75 6.54
CA ASN A 147 7.48 -6.82 5.43
C ASN A 147 6.63 -7.25 4.22
N LEU A 148 6.63 -8.55 3.90
CA LEU A 148 5.88 -9.13 2.80
C LEU A 148 4.37 -8.98 3.02
N ILE A 149 3.88 -9.18 4.25
CA ILE A 149 2.46 -8.97 4.54
C ILE A 149 2.08 -7.52 4.38
N VAL A 150 2.88 -6.58 4.91
CA VAL A 150 2.63 -5.15 4.72
C VAL A 150 2.61 -4.80 3.23
N ALA A 151 3.54 -5.35 2.44
CA ALA A 151 3.58 -5.18 1.00
C ALA A 151 2.34 -5.75 0.29
N ILE A 152 1.90 -6.96 0.67
CA ILE A 152 0.67 -7.59 0.16
C ILE A 152 -0.55 -6.73 0.49
N TYR A 153 -0.64 -6.17 1.70
CA TYR A 153 -1.72 -5.26 2.08
C TYR A 153 -1.73 -3.99 1.23
N CYS A 154 -0.56 -3.40 0.99
CA CYS A 154 -0.44 -2.26 0.07
C CYS A 154 -0.85 -2.61 -1.36
N GLY A 155 -0.48 -3.80 -1.86
CA GLY A 155 -0.96 -4.30 -3.16
C GLY A 155 -2.46 -4.62 -3.18
N ALA A 156 -3.01 -5.12 -2.08
CA ALA A 156 -4.42 -5.46 -1.95
C ALA A 156 -5.31 -4.22 -2.04
N VAL A 157 -4.82 -3.02 -1.68
CA VAL A 157 -5.53 -1.76 -1.94
C VAL A 157 -5.90 -1.64 -3.43
N VAL A 158 -4.96 -1.98 -4.32
CA VAL A 158 -5.18 -2.01 -5.78
C VAL A 158 -6.02 -3.23 -6.19
N GLY A 159 -5.71 -4.41 -5.63
CA GLY A 159 -6.39 -5.68 -5.95
C GLY A 159 -7.88 -5.75 -5.57
N LEU A 160 -8.27 -5.14 -4.45
CA LEU A 160 -9.64 -5.20 -3.96
C LEU A 160 -10.63 -4.48 -4.88
N VAL A 161 -10.18 -3.40 -5.53
CA VAL A 161 -11.00 -2.68 -6.53
C VAL A 161 -11.36 -3.61 -7.70
N VAL A 162 -10.38 -4.38 -8.20
CA VAL A 162 -10.57 -5.37 -9.26
C VAL A 162 -11.46 -6.52 -8.79
N ALA A 163 -11.29 -6.99 -7.56
CA ALA A 163 -12.12 -8.06 -6.99
C ALA A 163 -13.61 -7.67 -6.90
N LEU A 164 -13.90 -6.39 -6.64
CA LEU A 164 -15.27 -5.87 -6.58
C LEU A 164 -15.89 -5.68 -7.97
N GLU A 165 -15.12 -5.24 -8.96
CA GLU A 165 -15.59 -5.09 -10.35
C GLU A 165 -15.47 -6.41 -11.16
N ARG A 166 -15.19 -7.55 -10.50
CA ARG A 166 -14.93 -8.84 -11.17
C ARG A 166 -16.00 -9.25 -12.18
N THR A 167 -17.27 -8.97 -11.89
CA THR A 167 -18.40 -9.33 -12.76
C THR A 167 -18.39 -8.50 -14.03
N SER A 168 -18.21 -7.18 -13.91
CA SER A 168 -18.13 -6.26 -15.05
C SER A 168 -16.84 -6.49 -15.84
N LEU A 169 -15.72 -6.80 -15.19
CA LEU A 169 -14.46 -7.14 -15.87
C LEU A 169 -14.55 -8.47 -16.64
N ARG A 170 -15.27 -9.48 -16.13
CA ARG A 170 -15.55 -10.71 -16.88
C ARG A 170 -16.40 -10.44 -18.11
N MET A 171 -17.39 -9.55 -18.00
CA MET A 171 -18.20 -9.12 -19.13
C MET A 171 -17.35 -8.36 -20.16
N LEU A 172 -16.49 -7.44 -19.72
CA LEU A 172 -15.53 -6.75 -20.58
C LEU A 172 -14.64 -7.75 -21.34
N ALA A 173 -14.10 -8.75 -20.66
CA ALA A 173 -13.28 -9.79 -21.30
C ALA A 173 -14.02 -10.54 -22.42
N SER A 174 -15.34 -10.70 -22.31
CA SER A 174 -16.16 -11.37 -23.32
C SER A 174 -16.55 -10.48 -24.51
N ILE A 175 -16.67 -9.17 -24.29
CA ILE A 175 -17.12 -8.21 -25.30
C ILE A 175 -15.93 -7.57 -26.03
N ASP A 176 -14.94 -7.12 -25.27
CA ASP A 176 -13.71 -6.51 -25.75
C ASP A 176 -12.51 -7.02 -24.96
N TYR A 177 -11.97 -8.14 -25.43
CA TYR A 177 -10.80 -8.78 -24.83
C TYR A 177 -9.56 -7.88 -24.85
N ARG A 178 -9.42 -6.98 -25.84
CA ARG A 178 -8.26 -6.08 -25.93
C ARG A 178 -8.30 -5.04 -24.82
N SER A 179 -9.45 -4.40 -24.61
CA SER A 179 -9.65 -3.47 -23.50
C SER A 179 -9.49 -4.15 -22.14
N PHE A 180 -9.99 -5.39 -21.99
CA PHE A 180 -9.75 -6.18 -20.78
C PHE A 180 -8.25 -6.41 -20.50
N LEU A 181 -7.48 -6.85 -21.50
CA LEU A 181 -6.04 -7.01 -21.36
C LEU A 181 -5.34 -5.71 -20.99
N HIS A 182 -5.80 -4.58 -21.55
CA HIS A 182 -5.26 -3.26 -21.25
C HIS A 182 -5.61 -2.75 -19.83
N VAL A 183 -6.79 -3.09 -19.30
CA VAL A 183 -7.09 -2.82 -17.89
C VAL A 183 -6.21 -3.68 -16.98
N GLN A 184 -6.12 -4.98 -17.28
CA GLN A 184 -5.31 -5.94 -16.52
C GLN A 184 -3.83 -5.52 -16.49
N ALA A 185 -3.35 -4.99 -17.62
CA ALA A 185 -2.04 -4.45 -17.80
C ALA A 185 -1.64 -3.37 -16.79
N VAL A 186 -2.42 -2.29 -16.83
CA VAL A 186 -2.22 -1.10 -16.02
C VAL A 186 -2.41 -1.44 -14.55
N TYR A 187 -3.42 -2.26 -14.25
CA TYR A 187 -3.65 -2.79 -12.91
C TYR A 187 -2.44 -3.56 -12.35
N LEU A 188 -1.92 -4.55 -13.09
CA LEU A 188 -0.79 -5.36 -12.64
C LEU A 188 0.46 -4.51 -12.46
N PHE A 189 0.69 -3.55 -13.34
CA PHE A 189 1.79 -2.59 -13.24
C PHE A 189 1.75 -1.83 -11.90
N PHE A 190 0.61 -1.25 -11.52
CA PHE A 190 0.46 -0.52 -10.25
C PHE A 190 0.49 -1.45 -9.03
N LEU A 191 -0.09 -2.65 -9.13
CA LEU A 191 -0.06 -3.64 -8.07
C LEU A 191 1.38 -4.08 -7.76
N ILE A 192 2.19 -4.37 -8.79
CA ILE A 192 3.60 -4.75 -8.62
C ILE A 192 4.39 -3.59 -8.05
N ILE A 193 4.20 -2.35 -8.50
CA ILE A 193 4.84 -1.17 -7.89
C ILE A 193 4.48 -1.07 -6.40
N ALA A 194 3.20 -1.18 -6.06
CA ALA A 194 2.75 -1.07 -4.67
C ALA A 194 3.39 -2.14 -3.76
N ILE A 195 3.46 -3.39 -4.21
CA ILE A 195 4.06 -4.49 -3.44
C ILE A 195 5.57 -4.30 -3.34
N VAL A 196 6.28 -4.20 -4.47
CA VAL A 196 7.74 -4.24 -4.50
C VAL A 196 8.33 -2.98 -3.86
N ALA A 197 7.77 -1.80 -4.11
CA ALA A 197 8.25 -0.57 -3.49
C ALA A 197 7.96 -0.53 -1.98
N THR A 198 6.84 -1.11 -1.54
CA THR A 198 6.56 -1.25 -0.10
C THR A 198 7.55 -2.22 0.53
N MET A 199 7.84 -3.35 -0.12
CA MET A 199 8.83 -4.30 0.35
C MET A 199 10.22 -3.65 0.48
N TYR A 200 10.66 -2.92 -0.55
CA TYR A 200 11.89 -2.13 -0.50
C TYR A 200 11.88 -1.18 0.70
N ARG A 201 10.81 -0.38 0.84
CA ARG A 201 10.71 0.60 1.93
C ARG A 201 10.71 -0.03 3.32
N GLU A 202 10.04 -1.16 3.52
CA GLU A 202 10.03 -1.82 4.82
C GLU A 202 11.42 -2.40 5.15
N ILE A 203 12.17 -2.93 4.18
CA ILE A 203 13.57 -3.36 4.41
C ILE A 203 14.46 -2.15 4.79
N ILE A 204 14.28 -0.99 4.14
CA ILE A 204 15.00 0.24 4.50
C ILE A 204 14.66 0.71 5.91
N LYS A 205 13.41 0.54 6.36
CA LYS A 205 13.04 0.86 7.74
C LYS A 205 13.67 -0.11 8.73
N ASP A 206 13.71 -1.40 8.43
CA ASP A 206 14.39 -2.36 9.31
C ASP A 206 15.89 -2.00 9.45
N LEU A 207 16.52 -1.51 8.38
CA LEU A 207 17.89 -0.97 8.42
C LEU A 207 18.01 0.34 9.23
N GLN A 208 16.95 1.15 9.25
CA GLN A 208 16.87 2.39 10.02
C GLN A 208 16.71 2.13 11.54
N ASP A 209 15.92 1.10 11.88
CA ASP A 209 15.34 0.86 13.21
C ASP A 209 16.01 -0.35 13.92
N ILE A 210 17.25 -0.71 13.53
CA ILE A 210 18.02 -1.88 14.02
C ILE A 210 18.14 -1.91 15.55
N GLU A 211 18.41 -0.77 16.19
CA GLU A 211 18.66 -0.70 17.63
C GLU A 211 17.41 -1.06 18.44
N GLY A 212 16.28 -0.41 18.17
CA GLY A 212 15.01 -0.72 18.82
C GLY A 212 14.50 -2.11 18.46
N ASP A 213 14.72 -2.58 17.23
CA ASP A 213 14.33 -3.94 16.82
C ASP A 213 15.12 -5.02 17.59
N ARG A 214 16.40 -4.77 17.89
CA ARG A 214 17.23 -5.67 18.70
C ARG A 214 16.73 -5.73 20.15
N VAL A 215 16.40 -4.59 20.75
CA VAL A 215 15.81 -4.55 22.12
C VAL A 215 14.43 -5.21 22.15
N GLY A 216 13.63 -5.01 21.10
CA GLY A 216 12.32 -5.64 20.93
C GLY A 216 12.35 -7.12 20.53
N MET A 217 13.53 -7.77 20.53
CA MET A 217 13.71 -9.18 20.17
C MET A 217 13.12 -9.55 18.80
N ARG A 218 13.12 -8.61 17.84
CA ARG A 218 12.66 -8.84 16.48
C ARG A 218 13.76 -9.48 15.66
N GLN A 219 13.39 -10.43 14.80
CA GLN A 219 14.33 -11.09 13.91
C GLN A 219 14.24 -10.50 12.50
N THR A 220 14.55 -9.20 12.35
CA THR A 220 14.52 -8.54 11.03
C THR A 220 15.71 -8.95 10.17
N ALA A 221 15.62 -8.74 8.85
CA ALA A 221 16.69 -9.09 7.92
C ALA A 221 18.07 -8.53 8.32
N PRO A 222 18.23 -7.25 8.70
CA PRO A 222 19.55 -6.73 9.10
C PRO A 222 20.06 -7.34 10.41
N ILE A 223 19.19 -7.84 11.30
CA ILE A 223 19.58 -8.48 12.56
C ILE A 223 20.06 -9.92 12.33
N ILE A 224 19.35 -10.71 11.52
CA ILE A 224 19.71 -12.12 11.29
C ILE A 224 20.82 -12.25 10.25
N TRP A 225 20.70 -11.55 9.12
CA TRP A 225 21.58 -11.73 7.95
C TRP A 225 22.62 -10.62 7.80
N GLY A 226 22.56 -9.60 8.67
CA GLY A 226 23.47 -8.46 8.64
C GLY A 226 23.04 -7.36 7.67
N ILE A 227 23.59 -6.17 7.91
CA ILE A 227 23.35 -4.96 7.10
C ILE A 227 23.63 -5.17 5.60
N PRO A 228 24.76 -5.79 5.18
CA PRO A 228 25.04 -5.97 3.76
C PRO A 228 23.99 -6.82 3.05
N ALA A 229 23.57 -7.93 3.66
CA ALA A 229 22.54 -8.81 3.08
C ALA A 229 21.20 -8.08 2.94
N ALA A 230 20.76 -7.36 3.98
CA ALA A 230 19.54 -6.56 3.94
C ALA A 230 19.59 -5.49 2.84
N LYS A 231 20.73 -4.81 2.65
CA LYS A 231 20.94 -3.88 1.53
C LYS A 231 20.83 -4.58 0.17
N TYR A 232 21.46 -5.74 -0.02
CA TYR A 232 21.36 -6.47 -1.29
C TYR A 232 19.92 -6.90 -1.61
N ILE A 233 19.16 -7.34 -0.61
CA ILE A 233 17.73 -7.66 -0.80
C ILE A 233 16.95 -6.40 -1.18
N ALA A 234 17.20 -5.27 -0.51
CA ALA A 234 16.58 -3.99 -0.82
C ALA A 234 16.91 -3.53 -2.27
N MET A 235 18.17 -3.68 -2.69
CA MET A 235 18.62 -3.40 -4.06
C MET A 235 17.96 -4.33 -5.09
N GLY A 236 17.75 -5.60 -4.74
CA GLY A 236 16.97 -6.54 -5.54
C GLY A 236 15.54 -6.06 -5.77
N MET A 237 14.87 -5.53 -4.73
CA MET A 237 13.54 -4.92 -4.87
C MET A 237 13.58 -3.68 -5.78
N GLY A 238 14.61 -2.83 -5.65
CA GLY A 238 14.84 -1.72 -6.58
C GLY A 238 15.00 -2.18 -8.03
N GLY A 239 15.76 -3.26 -8.26
CA GLY A 239 15.91 -3.86 -9.59
C GLY A 239 14.59 -4.39 -10.16
N LEU A 240 13.79 -5.09 -9.35
CA LEU A 240 12.45 -5.55 -9.75
C LEU A 240 11.52 -4.40 -10.12
N MET A 241 11.62 -3.27 -9.41
CA MET A 241 10.88 -2.05 -9.76
C MET A 241 11.32 -1.48 -11.12
N ILE A 242 12.63 -1.43 -11.40
CA ILE A 242 13.14 -1.00 -12.72
C ILE A 242 12.60 -1.92 -13.83
N ILE A 243 12.64 -3.23 -13.61
CA ILE A 243 12.09 -4.21 -14.57
C ILE A 243 10.62 -3.91 -14.82
N ASN A 244 9.81 -3.74 -13.77
CA ASN A 244 8.39 -3.43 -13.92
C ASN A 244 8.12 -2.10 -14.62
N LEU A 245 8.95 -1.06 -14.38
CA LEU A 245 8.84 0.23 -15.06
C LEU A 245 9.11 0.12 -16.56
N VAL A 246 10.12 -0.66 -16.95
CA VAL A 246 10.60 -0.74 -18.34
C VAL A 246 9.88 -1.83 -19.14
N TYR A 247 9.37 -2.88 -18.50
CA TYR A 247 8.75 -4.03 -19.15
C TYR A 247 7.60 -3.68 -20.12
N PRO A 248 6.65 -2.77 -19.80
CA PRO A 248 5.62 -2.35 -20.75
C PRO A 248 6.17 -1.69 -22.02
N LEU A 249 7.34 -1.03 -21.93
CA LEU A 249 7.99 -0.40 -23.07
C LEU A 249 8.65 -1.43 -23.98
N LEU A 250 9.30 -2.44 -23.40
CA LEU A 250 9.95 -3.53 -24.14
C LEU A 250 8.94 -4.42 -24.89
N THR A 251 7.74 -4.54 -24.34
CA THR A 251 6.64 -5.31 -24.94
C THR A 251 5.74 -4.46 -25.84
N ALA A 252 6.10 -3.19 -26.08
CA ALA A 252 5.37 -2.23 -26.91
C ALA A 252 3.88 -2.13 -26.55
N TRP A 253 3.58 -2.11 -25.25
CA TRP A 253 2.19 -2.13 -24.80
C TRP A 253 1.49 -0.80 -25.12
N PRO A 254 0.31 -0.79 -25.78
CA PRO A 254 -0.24 0.42 -26.40
C PRO A 254 -0.36 1.63 -25.49
N GLY A 255 -0.90 1.49 -24.27
CA GLY A 255 -1.05 2.65 -23.37
C GLY A 255 0.25 3.13 -22.71
N PHE A 256 1.36 2.39 -22.86
CA PHE A 256 2.68 2.80 -22.38
C PHE A 256 3.56 3.34 -23.51
N TYR A 257 3.21 3.07 -24.77
CA TYR A 257 3.96 3.48 -25.96
C TYR A 257 3.58 4.91 -26.41
N ASN A 258 3.66 5.86 -25.47
CA ASN A 258 3.44 7.28 -25.72
C ASN A 258 4.70 8.06 -25.29
N PRO A 259 5.21 9.03 -26.08
CA PRO A 259 6.40 9.80 -25.73
C PRO A 259 6.37 10.41 -24.33
N ALA A 260 5.22 10.95 -23.88
CA ALA A 260 5.08 11.52 -22.54
C ALA A 260 5.21 10.45 -21.44
N VAL A 261 4.58 9.27 -21.63
CA VAL A 261 4.69 8.14 -20.69
C VAL A 261 6.12 7.62 -20.65
N MET A 262 6.77 7.47 -21.80
CA MET A 262 8.16 7.01 -21.91
C MET A 262 9.13 7.97 -21.21
N SER A 263 9.01 9.28 -21.44
CA SER A 263 9.82 10.29 -20.77
C SER A 263 9.59 10.29 -19.26
N TYR A 264 8.35 10.10 -18.80
CA TYR A 264 8.04 10.02 -17.38
C TYR A 264 8.61 8.75 -16.73
N ILE A 265 8.52 7.61 -17.40
CA ILE A 265 9.13 6.36 -16.93
C ILE A 265 10.65 6.51 -16.85
N ALA A 266 11.30 7.10 -17.87
CA ALA A 266 12.74 7.36 -17.84
C ALA A 266 13.13 8.25 -16.64
N PHE A 267 12.35 9.30 -16.36
CA PHE A 267 12.53 10.15 -15.18
C PHE A 267 12.40 9.37 -13.86
N LEU A 268 11.37 8.52 -13.73
CA LEU A 268 11.20 7.66 -12.56
C LEU A 268 12.38 6.68 -12.39
N VAL A 269 12.85 6.06 -13.48
CA VAL A 269 14.02 5.17 -13.44
C VAL A 269 15.26 5.92 -12.94
N ILE A 270 15.52 7.14 -13.41
CA ILE A 270 16.65 7.96 -12.94
C ILE A 270 16.55 8.24 -11.44
N ILE A 271 15.37 8.64 -10.95
CA ILE A 271 15.14 8.85 -9.52
C ILE A 271 15.42 7.56 -8.74
N LEU A 272 14.88 6.43 -9.21
CA LEU A 272 15.03 5.14 -8.55
C LEU A 272 16.50 4.70 -8.50
N LEU A 273 17.26 4.88 -9.57
CA LEU A 273 18.71 4.65 -9.58
C LEU A 273 19.43 5.53 -8.55
N GLY A 274 19.02 6.79 -8.38
CA GLY A 274 19.52 7.67 -7.34
C GLY A 274 19.21 7.18 -5.93
N ILE A 275 18.00 6.65 -5.69
CA ILE A 275 17.59 6.04 -4.41
C ILE A 275 18.40 4.77 -4.12
N MET A 276 18.60 3.92 -5.13
CA MET A 276 19.40 2.71 -5.04
C MET A 276 20.87 3.01 -4.75
N TYR A 277 21.44 4.03 -5.41
CA TYR A 277 22.79 4.49 -5.11
C TYR A 277 22.94 4.99 -3.67
N GLN A 278 21.99 5.78 -3.18
CA GLN A 278 21.96 6.22 -1.78
C GLN A 278 21.82 5.02 -0.82
N THR A 279 20.99 4.03 -1.16
CA THR A 279 20.83 2.80 -0.37
C THR A 279 22.14 2.03 -0.23
N PHE A 280 22.90 1.92 -1.32
CA PHE A 280 24.20 1.28 -1.30
C PHE A 280 25.16 2.02 -0.35
N LYS A 281 25.19 3.35 -0.42
CA LYS A 281 26.08 4.21 0.38
C LYS A 281 25.66 4.47 1.82
N ALA A 282 24.40 4.29 2.18
CA ALA A 282 23.87 4.64 3.50
C ALA A 282 24.57 3.88 4.63
N GLU A 283 25.04 4.56 5.67
CA GLU A 283 25.72 3.89 6.79
C GLU A 283 24.89 3.99 8.07
N ASP A 284 24.14 5.09 8.22
CA ASP A 284 23.44 5.41 9.46
C ASP A 284 21.92 5.49 9.30
N SER A 285 21.22 5.41 10.44
CA SER A 285 19.77 5.57 10.54
C SER A 285 19.23 6.84 9.85
N LYS A 286 20.00 7.94 9.87
CA LYS A 286 19.61 9.19 9.19
C LYS A 286 19.51 9.03 7.67
N ASP A 287 20.42 8.29 7.06
CA ASP A 287 20.43 8.03 5.63
C ASP A 287 19.23 7.18 5.24
N TYR A 288 18.99 6.09 5.97
CA TYR A 288 17.85 5.22 5.74
C TYR A 288 16.51 5.95 5.89
N LYS A 289 16.42 6.91 6.82
CA LYS A 289 15.24 7.77 6.96
C LYS A 289 15.02 8.67 5.75
N LEU A 290 16.07 9.23 5.16
CA LEU A 290 15.99 10.01 3.92
C LEU A 290 15.58 9.13 2.74
N ILE A 291 16.17 7.94 2.62
CA ILE A 291 15.84 6.96 1.57
C ILE A 291 14.37 6.51 1.70
N SER A 292 13.90 6.21 2.90
CA SER A 292 12.49 5.81 3.15
C SER A 292 11.51 6.91 2.75
N ARG A 293 11.87 8.19 2.96
CA ARG A 293 11.10 9.34 2.48
C ARG A 293 11.16 9.47 0.95
N ALA A 294 12.32 9.27 0.35
CA ALA A 294 12.49 9.30 -1.11
C ALA A 294 11.68 8.20 -1.78
N ILE A 295 11.65 6.97 -1.25
CA ILE A 295 10.80 5.88 -1.76
C ILE A 295 9.32 6.24 -1.61
N LYS A 296 8.92 6.88 -0.50
CA LYS A 296 7.54 7.35 -0.33
C LYS A 296 7.17 8.40 -1.39
N ALA A 297 8.06 9.35 -1.67
CA ALA A 297 7.84 10.35 -2.73
C ALA A 297 7.83 9.70 -4.12
N PHE A 298 8.71 8.73 -4.36
CA PHE A 298 8.74 7.94 -5.58
C PHE A 298 7.42 7.20 -5.81
N LEU A 299 6.81 6.60 -4.78
CA LEU A 299 5.49 5.97 -4.87
C LEU A 299 4.39 6.94 -5.31
N LEU A 300 4.43 8.18 -4.83
CA LEU A 300 3.49 9.23 -5.26
C LEU A 300 3.69 9.59 -6.73
N GLY A 301 4.94 9.76 -7.17
CA GLY A 301 5.27 9.98 -8.58
C GLY A 301 4.86 8.79 -9.45
N GLY A 302 5.13 7.58 -8.99
CA GLY A 302 4.69 6.35 -9.64
C GLY A 302 3.18 6.34 -9.85
N LEU A 303 2.38 6.66 -8.82
CA LEU A 303 0.93 6.75 -8.93
C LEU A 303 0.48 7.85 -9.91
N ALA A 304 1.18 8.97 -9.97
CA ALA A 304 0.87 10.06 -10.91
C ALA A 304 1.01 9.66 -12.39
N LEU A 305 1.75 8.60 -12.70
CA LEU A 305 1.84 8.05 -14.05
C LEU A 305 0.47 7.62 -14.60
N ILE A 306 -0.49 7.30 -13.73
CA ILE A 306 -1.85 6.88 -14.13
C ILE A 306 -2.58 7.93 -14.97
N PHE A 307 -2.28 9.21 -14.77
CA PHE A 307 -2.90 10.31 -15.53
C PHE A 307 -2.34 10.42 -16.95
N LEU A 308 -1.16 9.86 -17.22
CA LEU A 308 -0.53 9.86 -18.54
C LEU A 308 -0.87 8.60 -19.33
N ILE A 309 -1.13 7.49 -18.63
CA ILE A 309 -1.54 6.23 -19.26
C ILE A 309 -2.99 6.37 -19.70
N LYS A 310 -3.21 6.34 -21.02
CA LYS A 310 -4.55 6.25 -21.58
C LYS A 310 -5.06 4.82 -21.52
N VAL A 311 -6.24 4.63 -20.94
CA VAL A 311 -6.91 3.31 -20.84
C VAL A 311 -8.04 3.15 -21.87
N ALA A 312 -8.53 4.26 -22.40
CA ALA A 312 -9.42 4.39 -23.56
C ALA A 312 -8.68 5.21 -24.65
N PRO A 313 -8.95 4.99 -25.96
CA PRO A 313 -8.32 5.72 -27.07
C PRO A 313 -8.39 7.27 -26.93
#